data_AF-A0A7D5H9N2-F1
#
_entry.id   AF-A0A7D5H9N2-F1
#
_cell.length_a   1.000
_cell.length_b   1.000
_cell.length_c   1.000
_cell.angle_alpha   90.00
_cell.angle_beta   90.00
_cell.angle_gamma   90.00
#
_symmetry.space_group_name_H-M   'P 1'
#
loop_
_entity.id
_entity.type
_entity.pdbx_description
1 polymer ?
#
loop_
_entity_poly.entity_id
_entity_poly.type
_entity_poly.pdbx_seq_one_letter_code
_entity_poly.pdbx_strand_id
1 'polypeptide(L)'
;MPDSDDKRSPTERLPAALIEELDTLESPELHAVREYVDQLLESSQPPIEEQIREEATGEVIDIEDEGIYTLVKHRPPNHGEGDSKPVSLYHVTRERHPDGEETLHWAFLGDVHDEG
;
A
#
# COMPACT_ATOMS: atom_id res chain seq x y z
N MET A 1 -20.78 -10.41 12.80
CA MET A 1 -21.22 -11.23 11.66
C MET A 1 -20.28 -10.86 10.52
N PRO A 2 -19.47 -11.78 9.98
CA PRO A 2 -18.62 -11.48 8.83
C PRO A 2 -19.48 -11.33 7.58
N ASP A 3 -19.24 -10.27 6.82
CA ASP A 3 -19.96 -9.92 5.61
C ASP A 3 -19.93 -11.07 4.59
N SER A 4 -21.11 -11.55 4.22
CA SER A 4 -21.34 -12.55 3.16
C SER A 4 -20.99 -12.06 1.76
N ASP A 5 -20.30 -10.92 1.62
CA ASP A 5 -19.89 -10.40 0.31
C ASP A 5 -18.78 -11.27 -0.29
N ASP A 6 -17.91 -11.86 0.54
CA ASP A 6 -16.69 -12.55 0.13
C ASP A 6 -16.88 -13.80 -0.77
N LYS A 7 -18.09 -14.38 -0.82
CA LYS A 7 -18.38 -15.61 -1.59
C LYS A 7 -18.99 -15.41 -2.98
N ARG A 8 -19.28 -14.18 -3.40
CA ARG A 8 -19.79 -13.94 -4.76
C ARG A 8 -18.68 -14.10 -5.78
N SER A 9 -18.92 -14.88 -6.82
CA SER A 9 -18.01 -15.02 -7.94
C SER A 9 -17.71 -13.62 -8.51
N PRO A 10 -16.50 -13.34 -9.02
CA PRO A 10 -16.17 -12.03 -9.57
C PRO A 10 -17.17 -11.57 -10.65
N THR A 11 -17.71 -12.53 -11.42
CA THR A 11 -18.75 -12.35 -12.43
C THR A 11 -20.12 -11.93 -11.85
N GLU A 12 -20.40 -12.20 -10.57
CA GLU A 12 -21.63 -11.77 -9.89
C GLU A 12 -21.50 -10.34 -9.33
N ARG A 13 -20.28 -9.83 -9.20
CA ARG A 13 -19.99 -8.46 -8.74
C ARG A 13 -19.86 -7.46 -9.89
N LEU A 14 -19.71 -7.94 -11.12
CA LEU A 14 -19.55 -7.10 -12.32
C LEU A 14 -20.87 -6.96 -13.10
N PRO A 15 -21.10 -5.84 -13.79
CA PRO A 15 -22.25 -5.67 -14.67
C PRO A 15 -22.23 -6.71 -15.80
N ALA A 16 -23.38 -7.33 -16.09
CA ALA A 16 -23.51 -8.33 -17.16
C ALA A 16 -22.97 -7.82 -18.52
N ALA A 17 -23.27 -6.56 -18.86
CA ALA A 17 -22.80 -5.94 -20.10
C ALA A 17 -21.26 -5.88 -20.19
N LEU A 18 -20.56 -5.67 -19.07
CA LEU A 18 -19.09 -5.64 -19.04
C LEU A 18 -18.52 -7.06 -19.23
N ILE A 19 -19.18 -8.08 -18.67
CA ILE A 19 -18.77 -9.48 -18.84
C ILE A 19 -18.95 -9.91 -20.28
N GLU A 20 -20.05 -9.54 -20.91
CA GLU A 20 -20.31 -9.82 -22.33
C GLU A 20 -19.26 -9.13 -23.22
N GLU A 21 -18.88 -7.88 -22.94
CA GLU A 21 -17.80 -7.20 -23.67
C GLU A 21 -16.45 -7.91 -23.48
N LEU A 22 -16.09 -8.29 -22.25
CA LEU A 22 -14.84 -9.01 -21.98
C LEU A 22 -14.79 -10.39 -22.65
N ASP A 23 -15.91 -11.10 -22.75
CA ASP A 23 -16.00 -12.41 -23.43
C ASP A 23 -15.78 -12.29 -24.96
N THR A 24 -16.02 -11.11 -25.54
CA THR A 24 -15.76 -10.85 -26.96
C THR A 24 -14.30 -10.50 -27.29
N LEU A 25 -13.49 -10.20 -26.28
CA LEU A 25 -12.09 -9.81 -26.45
C LEU A 25 -11.19 -11.02 -26.67
N GLU A 26 -10.15 -10.84 -27.51
CA GLU A 26 -9.13 -11.85 -27.68
C GLU A 26 -8.08 -11.81 -26.55
N SER A 27 -7.30 -12.88 -26.39
CA SER A 27 -6.25 -12.98 -25.36
C SER A 27 -5.33 -11.76 -25.22
N PRO A 28 -4.78 -11.14 -26.29
CA PRO A 28 -3.95 -9.95 -26.14
C PRO A 28 -4.72 -8.73 -25.60
N GLU A 29 -6.00 -8.59 -25.91
CA GLU A 29 -6.84 -7.49 -25.44
C GLU A 29 -7.21 -7.69 -23.98
N LEU A 30 -7.50 -8.93 -23.56
CA LEU A 30 -7.70 -9.28 -22.15
C LEU A 30 -6.45 -8.99 -21.30
N HIS A 31 -5.25 -9.23 -21.85
CA HIS A 31 -4.01 -8.83 -21.19
C HIS A 31 -3.88 -7.32 -21.03
N ALA A 32 -4.23 -6.54 -22.06
CA ALA A 32 -4.24 -5.08 -21.98
C ALA A 32 -5.26 -4.55 -20.97
N VAL A 33 -6.46 -5.15 -20.91
CA VAL A 33 -7.47 -4.83 -19.89
C VAL A 33 -6.94 -5.11 -18.50
N ARG A 34 -6.24 -6.23 -18.29
CA ARG A 34 -5.63 -6.54 -17.00
C ARG A 34 -4.60 -5.47 -16.60
N GLU A 35 -3.68 -5.11 -17.50
CA GLU A 35 -2.69 -4.05 -17.21
C GLU A 35 -3.35 -2.71 -16.90
N TYR A 36 -4.43 -2.37 -17.60
CA TYR A 36 -5.20 -1.16 -17.33
C TYR A 36 -5.90 -1.21 -15.96
N VAL A 37 -6.49 -2.34 -15.59
CA VAL A 37 -7.11 -2.54 -14.28
C VAL A 37 -6.07 -2.47 -13.17
N ASP A 38 -4.91 -3.10 -13.34
CA ASP A 38 -3.79 -3.02 -12.39
C ASP A 38 -3.37 -1.55 -12.19
N GLN A 39 -3.16 -0.78 -13.26
CA GLN A 39 -2.86 0.66 -13.18
C GLN A 39 -3.95 1.48 -12.49
N LEU A 40 -5.23 1.15 -12.74
CA LEU A 40 -6.36 1.83 -12.12
C LEU A 40 -6.44 1.54 -10.63
N LEU A 41 -6.14 0.30 -10.22
CA LEU A 41 -6.07 -0.10 -8.82
C LEU A 41 -4.90 0.61 -8.12
N GLU A 42 -3.72 0.64 -8.73
CA GLU A 42 -2.57 1.38 -8.22
C GLU A 42 -2.88 2.88 -8.04
N SER A 43 -3.59 3.47 -9.02
CA SER A 43 -3.96 4.91 -8.99
C SER A 43 -5.08 5.22 -8.00
N SER A 44 -5.94 4.23 -7.70
CA SER A 44 -7.06 4.39 -6.76
C SER A 44 -6.63 4.16 -5.31
N GLN A 45 -5.46 3.56 -5.09
CA GLN A 45 -4.94 3.43 -3.75
C GLN A 45 -4.53 4.80 -3.21
N PRO A 46 -4.80 5.08 -1.92
CA PRO A 46 -4.28 6.27 -1.29
C PRO A 46 -2.75 6.28 -1.41
N PRO A 47 -2.14 7.46 -1.54
CA PRO A 47 -0.69 7.57 -1.59
C PRO A 47 -0.11 6.82 -0.39
N ILE A 48 0.95 6.05 -0.61
CA ILE A 48 1.58 5.22 0.42
C ILE A 48 1.95 6.04 1.67
N GLU A 49 2.22 7.34 1.47
CA GLU A 49 2.41 8.31 2.55
C GLU A 49 1.26 8.41 3.55
N GLU A 50 0.00 8.32 3.09
CA GLU A 50 -1.18 8.39 3.96
C GLU A 50 -1.26 7.14 4.83
N GLN A 51 -1.12 5.95 4.23
CA GLN A 51 -1.05 4.68 4.98
C GLN A 51 0.11 4.66 5.98
N ILE A 52 1.28 5.16 5.58
CA ILE A 52 2.45 5.26 6.47
C ILE A 52 2.11 6.09 7.71
N ARG A 53 1.43 7.24 7.55
CA ARG A 53 1.05 8.10 8.68
C ARG A 53 -0.03 7.46 9.56
N GLU A 54 -0.92 6.65 9.00
CA GLU A 54 -1.96 5.95 9.75
C GLU A 54 -1.43 4.75 10.53
N GLU A 55 -0.54 3.94 9.93
CA GLU A 55 -0.02 2.71 10.55
C GLU A 55 1.23 2.92 11.41
N ALA A 56 1.99 4.00 11.20
CA ALA A 56 3.22 4.24 11.96
C ALA A 56 2.93 4.40 13.46
N THR A 57 3.50 3.50 14.25
CA THR A 57 3.53 3.67 15.71
C THR A 57 4.66 4.62 16.07
N GLY A 58 4.35 5.90 16.28
CA GLY A 58 5.33 6.93 16.65
C GLY A 58 5.09 8.25 15.92
N GLU A 59 6.14 9.06 15.81
CA GLU A 59 6.14 10.30 15.03
C GLU A 59 6.83 10.06 13.69
N VAL A 60 6.09 10.25 12.59
CA VAL A 60 6.68 10.29 11.24
C VAL A 60 7.18 11.71 10.99
N ILE A 61 8.49 11.86 10.83
CA ILE A 61 9.15 13.17 10.68
C ILE A 61 9.16 13.59 9.20
N ASP A 62 9.43 12.62 8.31
CA ASP A 62 9.59 12.88 6.89
C ASP A 62 9.25 11.63 6.07
N ILE A 63 8.67 11.85 4.89
CA ILE A 63 8.35 10.80 3.92
C ILE A 63 8.82 11.27 2.55
N GLU A 64 9.74 10.52 1.96
CA GLU A 64 10.29 10.79 0.63
C GLU A 64 9.85 9.65 -0.30
N ASP A 65 8.95 9.96 -1.25
CA ASP A 65 8.47 9.00 -2.24
C ASP A 65 9.37 9.01 -3.49
N GLU A 66 10.05 7.89 -3.74
CA GLU A 66 10.96 7.71 -4.88
C GLU A 66 10.29 6.88 -6.01
N GLY A 67 8.96 6.72 -5.95
CA GLY A 67 8.13 5.98 -6.89
C GLY A 67 8.23 4.46 -6.79
N ILE A 68 9.45 3.90 -6.76
CA ILE A 68 9.65 2.44 -6.59
C ILE A 68 9.76 2.01 -5.12
N TYR A 69 10.03 2.96 -4.23
CA TYR A 69 10.06 2.79 -2.79
C TYR A 69 9.83 4.12 -2.10
N THR A 70 9.51 4.06 -0.81
CA THR A 70 9.33 5.25 0.02
C THR A 70 10.31 5.21 1.18
N LEU A 71 11.06 6.28 1.40
CA LEU A 71 11.92 6.43 2.57
C LEU A 71 11.16 7.17 3.67
N VAL A 72 11.22 6.65 4.89
CA VAL A 72 10.50 7.20 6.03
C VAL A 72 11.46 7.46 7.17
N LYS A 73 11.54 8.72 7.61
CA LYS A 73 12.20 9.10 8.87
C LYS A 73 11.16 9.00 9.98
N HIS A 74 11.38 8.07 10.89
CA HIS A 74 10.42 7.72 11.92
C HIS A 74 11.06 7.75 13.31
N ARG A 75 10.41 8.41 14.27
CA ARG A 75 10.78 8.39 15.67
C ARG A 75 9.81 7.48 16.44
N PRO A 76 10.28 6.36 16.99
CA PRO A 76 9.42 5.45 17.74
C PRO A 76 8.85 6.11 19.01
N PRO A 77 7.66 5.69 19.48
CA PRO A 77 6.97 6.31 20.60
C PRO A 77 7.82 6.20 21.85
N ASN A 78 7.96 7.33 22.56
CA ASN A 78 8.69 7.34 23.80
C ASN A 78 7.85 6.67 24.90
N HIS A 79 8.40 5.64 25.53
CA HIS A 79 7.74 4.88 26.59
C HIS A 79 8.27 5.25 28.00
N GLY A 80 9.07 6.31 28.13
CA GLY A 80 9.59 6.75 29.43
C GLY A 80 10.08 8.21 29.47
N GLU A 81 10.34 8.71 30.68
CA GLU A 81 11.05 9.97 30.91
C GLU A 81 12.56 9.75 30.75
N GLY A 82 13.14 10.17 29.62
CA GLY A 82 14.58 10.17 29.39
C GLY A 82 14.96 9.87 27.95
N ASP A 83 15.73 10.80 27.37
CA ASP A 83 16.27 10.87 25.99
C ASP A 83 15.28 10.62 24.84
N SER A 84 15.20 11.59 23.93
CA SER A 84 14.48 11.38 22.66
C SER A 84 15.13 10.21 21.92
N LYS A 85 14.37 9.16 21.66
CA LYS A 85 14.84 8.02 20.86
C LYS A 85 15.39 8.54 19.51
N PRO A 86 16.46 7.90 18.98
CA PRO A 86 17.02 8.30 17.70
C PRO A 86 15.93 8.25 16.62
N VAL A 87 16.05 9.14 15.65
CA VAL A 87 15.26 9.08 14.44
C VAL A 87 15.84 7.94 13.61
N SER A 88 14.99 7.04 13.15
CA SER A 88 15.40 5.90 12.34
C SER A 88 14.89 6.07 10.92
N LEU A 89 15.72 5.74 9.93
CA LEU A 89 15.35 5.70 8.53
C LEU A 89 14.88 4.30 8.16
N TYR A 90 13.73 4.23 7.51
CA TYR A 90 13.14 3.00 6.99
C TYR A 90 12.92 3.10 5.49
N HIS A 91 13.06 1.97 4.82
CA HIS A 91 12.57 1.74 3.48
C HIS A 91 11.21 1.05 3.57
N VAL A 92 10.17 1.72 3.11
CA VAL A 92 8.79 1.25 3.20
C VAL A 92 8.26 0.94 1.80
N THR A 93 7.68 -0.26 1.66
CA THR A 93 7.06 -0.74 0.43
C THR A 93 5.69 -1.32 0.73
N ARG A 94 4.73 -1.14 -0.18
CA ARG A 94 3.42 -1.78 -0.09
C ARG A 94 3.54 -3.21 -0.60
N GLU A 95 3.28 -4.19 0.27
CA GLU A 95 3.24 -5.60 -0.11
C GLU A 95 1.78 -6.07 -0.18
N ARG A 96 1.39 -6.58 -1.35
CA ARG A 96 0.06 -7.16 -1.57
C ARG A 96 0.08 -8.64 -1.24
N HIS A 97 -0.67 -9.03 -0.22
CA HIS A 97 -0.84 -10.42 0.17
C HIS A 97 -1.75 -11.17 -0.82
N PRO A 98 -1.60 -12.50 -0.93
CA PRO A 98 -2.42 -13.32 -1.81
C PRO A 98 -3.92 -13.31 -1.45
N ASP A 99 -4.27 -12.94 -0.22
CA ASP A 99 -5.66 -12.75 0.24
C ASP A 99 -6.28 -11.43 -0.26
N GLY A 100 -5.47 -10.55 -0.86
CA GLY A 100 -5.88 -9.23 -1.33
C GLY A 100 -5.67 -8.12 -0.31
N GLU A 101 -5.32 -8.45 0.94
CA GLU A 101 -4.88 -7.49 1.96
C GLU A 101 -3.53 -6.85 1.56
N GLU A 102 -3.35 -5.58 1.89
CA GLU A 102 -2.14 -4.84 1.61
C GLU A 102 -1.53 -4.40 2.93
N THR A 103 -0.25 -4.68 3.13
CA THR A 103 0.46 -4.29 4.36
C THR A 103 1.71 -3.51 3.99
N LEU A 104 2.05 -2.53 4.82
CA LEU A 104 3.33 -1.85 4.71
C LEU A 104 4.45 -2.74 5.26
N HIS A 105 5.45 -2.99 4.42
CA HIS A 105 6.68 -3.64 4.83
C HIS A 105 7.75 -2.60 5.13
N TRP A 106 8.23 -2.60 6.38
CA TRP A 106 9.19 -1.65 6.90
C TRP A 106 10.57 -2.31 7.04
N ALA A 107 11.52 -1.92 6.19
CA ALA A 107 12.91 -2.36 6.28
C ALA A 107 13.76 -1.26 6.95
N PHE A 108 14.32 -1.54 8.13
CA PHE A 108 15.20 -0.61 8.84
C PHE A 108 16.51 -0.40 8.09
N LEU A 109 16.87 0.87 7.82
CA LEU A 109 18.10 1.25 7.13
C LEU A 109 19.18 1.77 8.08
N GLY A 110 18.80 2.29 9.24
CA GLY A 110 19.74 2.83 10.22
C GLY A 110 19.17 3.97 11.05
N ASP A 111 19.88 4.34 12.10
CA ASP A 111 19.57 5.55 12.87
C ASP A 111 20.23 6.77 12.22
N VAL A 112 19.46 7.84 12.08
CA VAL A 112 19.91 9.13 11.56
C VAL A 112 19.98 10.15 12.69
N HIS A 113 21.06 10.93 12.70
CA HIS A 113 21.13 12.10 13.55
C HIS A 113 20.37 13.21 12.84
N ASP A 114 19.35 13.75 13.52
CA ASP A 114 18.68 14.98 13.10
C ASP A 114 19.70 16.12 13.24
N GLU A 115 20.54 16.33 12.23
CA GLU A 115 21.31 17.57 12.12
C GLU A 115 20.32 18.66 11.70
N GLY A 116 19.75 19.32 12.71
CA GLY A 116 18.69 20.34 12.56
C GLY A 116 19.11 21.63 11.88
#